data_AF-A0A2M8WVP7-F1
#
_entry.id   AF-A0A2M8WVP7-F1
#
_cell.length_a   1.000
_cell.length_b   1.000
_cell.length_c   1.000
_cell.angle_alpha   90.00
_cell.angle_beta   90.00
_cell.angle_gamma   90.00
#
_symmetry.space_group_name_H-M   'P 1'
#
loop_
_entity.id
_entity.type
_entity.pdbx_description
1 polymer ?
#
loop_
_entity_poly.entity_id
_entity_poly.type
_entity_poly.pdbx_seq_one_letter_code
_entity_poly.pdbx_strand_id
1 'polypeptide(L)'
;MTDTPWMAPGTRSGVLLIDSPTARPQEAAAARDRLDAALGAVVDPEGPGWYRPLARLGRWWYLVCALVCAALLLLTPLPWWAALLVGLAFGPMVGGFSGAALAGIARTVSVTDEVRGAARAARTAEHPFVRTVLDGTAEMVRDIVERAPDRAAEAHARGWDVAVMHPDDPVDEPAAAALVDLWEATGGVLPEGLGRTT
;
A
#
# COMPACT_ATOMS: atom_id res chain seq x y z
N MET A 1 1.19 20.26 -14.46
CA MET A 1 1.82 19.33 -13.51
C MET A 1 3.30 19.57 -13.55
N THR A 2 3.82 20.27 -12.54
CA THR A 2 5.26 20.50 -12.40
C THR A 2 5.93 19.21 -11.95
N ASP A 3 7.02 18.85 -12.61
CA ASP A 3 7.70 17.58 -12.36
C ASP A 3 8.46 17.66 -11.02
N THR A 4 8.12 16.79 -10.06
CA THR A 4 8.83 16.66 -8.77
C THR A 4 9.65 15.37 -8.79
N PRO A 5 10.81 15.33 -9.46
CA PRO A 5 11.54 14.08 -9.73
C PRO A 5 12.01 13.36 -8.45
N TRP A 6 12.16 14.12 -7.37
CA TRP A 6 12.55 13.66 -6.04
C TRP A 6 11.37 13.13 -5.21
N MET A 7 10.14 13.14 -5.74
CA MET A 7 8.95 12.58 -5.11
C MET A 7 8.16 11.72 -6.10
N ALA A 8 8.05 10.42 -5.84
CA ALA A 8 7.36 9.49 -6.72
C ALA A 8 6.65 8.38 -5.95
N PRO A 9 5.48 7.90 -6.42
CA PRO A 9 4.87 6.72 -5.84
C PRO A 9 5.74 5.49 -6.10
N GLY A 10 5.89 4.65 -5.09
CA GLY A 10 6.54 3.35 -5.22
C GLY A 10 5.77 2.46 -6.19
N THR A 11 6.50 1.79 -7.09
CA THR A 11 5.90 0.97 -8.15
C THR A 11 5.13 -0.24 -7.62
N ARG A 12 5.55 -0.81 -6.48
CA ARG A 12 4.95 -2.01 -5.89
C ARG A 12 4.02 -1.65 -4.74
N SER A 13 4.47 -0.77 -3.86
CA SER A 13 3.74 -0.39 -2.66
C SER A 13 2.66 0.66 -2.91
N GLY A 14 2.78 1.46 -3.97
CA GLY A 14 1.93 2.63 -4.21
C GLY A 14 2.14 3.78 -3.22
N VAL A 15 3.00 3.59 -2.21
CA VAL A 15 3.28 4.59 -1.16
C VAL A 15 4.12 5.70 -1.75
N LEU A 16 3.80 6.94 -1.42
CA LEU A 16 4.54 8.09 -1.90
C LEU A 16 5.88 8.22 -1.16
N LEU A 17 6.96 8.22 -1.93
CA LEU A 17 8.33 8.29 -1.44
C LEU A 17 8.96 9.62 -1.83
N ILE A 18 9.78 10.16 -0.93
CA ILE A 18 10.59 11.36 -1.13
C ILE A 18 12.06 11.02 -0.97
N ASP A 19 12.91 11.57 -1.83
CA ASP A 19 14.35 11.41 -1.73
C ASP A 19 14.96 12.47 -0.82
N SER A 20 16.08 12.14 -0.18
CA SER A 20 16.84 13.09 0.62
C SER A 20 17.42 14.20 -0.26
N PRO A 21 17.35 15.48 0.16
CA PRO A 21 17.94 16.59 -0.57
C PRO A 21 19.47 16.53 -0.65
N THR A 22 20.12 15.72 0.22
CA THR A 22 21.58 15.57 0.26
C THR A 22 22.08 14.25 -0.34
N ALA A 23 21.18 13.32 -0.67
CA ALA A 23 21.56 12.04 -1.25
C ALA A 23 21.95 12.20 -2.73
N ARG A 24 22.91 11.37 -3.17
CA ARG A 24 23.21 11.29 -4.61
C ARG A 24 22.04 10.60 -5.32
N PRO A 25 21.68 11.00 -6.55
CA PRO A 25 20.53 10.42 -7.25
C PRO A 25 20.55 8.89 -7.38
N GLN A 26 21.75 8.30 -7.56
CA GLN A 26 21.91 6.84 -7.66
C GLN A 26 21.66 6.12 -6.33
N GLU A 27 22.08 6.72 -5.21
CA GLU A 27 21.88 6.17 -3.87
C GLU A 27 20.40 6.27 -3.47
N ALA A 28 19.76 7.42 -3.75
CA ALA A 28 18.34 7.62 -3.53
C ALA A 28 17.49 6.66 -4.37
N ALA A 29 17.79 6.47 -5.65
CA ALA A 29 17.08 5.53 -6.51
C ALA A 29 17.19 4.08 -5.99
N ALA A 30 18.39 3.63 -5.62
CA ALA A 30 18.59 2.30 -5.07
C ALA A 30 17.87 2.11 -3.71
N ALA A 31 17.92 3.12 -2.84
CA ALA A 31 17.21 3.11 -1.56
C ALA A 31 15.69 3.08 -1.76
N ARG A 32 15.17 3.85 -2.73
CA ARG A 32 13.76 3.88 -3.11
C ARG A 32 13.29 2.50 -3.57
N ASP A 33 14.05 1.85 -4.45
CA ASP A 33 13.72 0.52 -4.95
C ASP A 33 13.70 -0.54 -3.84
N ARG A 34 14.67 -0.49 -2.91
CA ARG A 34 14.73 -1.40 -1.76
C ARG A 34 13.57 -1.16 -0.79
N LEU A 35 13.27 0.09 -0.48
CA LEU A 35 12.17 0.46 0.39
C LEU A 35 10.81 0.10 -0.24
N ASP A 36 10.59 0.41 -1.52
CA ASP A 36 9.36 0.06 -2.25
C ASP A 36 9.15 -1.45 -2.32
N ALA A 37 10.22 -2.24 -2.53
CA ALA A 37 10.13 -3.70 -2.48
C ALA A 37 9.71 -4.22 -1.10
N ALA A 38 10.31 -3.68 -0.03
CA ALA A 38 9.98 -4.07 1.34
C ALA A 38 8.54 -3.67 1.73
N LEU A 39 8.10 -2.48 1.32
CA LEU A 39 6.72 -2.02 1.53
C LEU A 39 5.72 -2.80 0.67
N GLY A 40 6.06 -3.09 -0.58
CA GLY A 40 5.23 -3.88 -1.49
C GLY A 40 4.97 -5.29 -0.95
N ALA A 41 5.95 -5.90 -0.28
CA ALA A 41 5.77 -7.18 0.40
C ALA A 41 4.75 -7.12 1.55
N VAL A 42 4.46 -5.95 2.12
CA VAL A 42 3.39 -5.76 3.12
C VAL A 42 2.03 -5.58 2.46
N VAL A 43 1.98 -4.89 1.31
CA VAL A 43 0.74 -4.55 0.60
C VAL A 43 0.20 -5.75 -0.20
N ASP A 44 1.09 -6.46 -0.90
CA ASP A 44 0.80 -7.70 -1.62
C ASP A 44 1.77 -8.80 -1.14
N PRO A 45 1.58 -9.28 0.10
CA PRO A 45 2.39 -10.37 0.62
C PRO A 45 2.16 -11.59 -0.27
N GLU A 46 3.25 -12.21 -0.74
CA GLU A 46 3.16 -13.55 -1.32
C GLU A 46 2.40 -14.41 -0.32
N GLY A 47 1.18 -14.82 -0.68
CA GLY A 47 0.29 -15.52 0.23
C GLY A 47 1.00 -16.69 0.92
N PRO A 48 0.55 -17.09 2.13
CA PRO A 48 1.27 -18.05 2.95
C PRO A 48 1.53 -19.34 2.17
N GLY A 49 2.58 -20.09 2.51
CA GLY A 49 3.02 -21.25 1.73
C GLY A 49 1.90 -22.27 1.40
N TRP A 50 0.91 -22.41 2.29
CA TRP A 50 -0.28 -23.25 2.08
C TRP A 50 -1.26 -22.69 1.03
N TYR A 51 -1.30 -21.36 0.84
CA TYR A 51 -2.16 -20.69 -0.14
C TYR A 51 -1.59 -20.75 -1.56
N ARG A 52 -0.27 -20.88 -1.72
CA ARG A 52 0.38 -21.00 -3.05
C ARG A 52 -0.19 -22.14 -3.91
N PRO A 53 -0.37 -23.39 -3.42
CA PRO A 53 -1.00 -24.44 -4.22
C PRO A 53 -2.47 -24.14 -4.53
N LEU A 54 -3.22 -23.53 -3.62
CA LEU A 54 -4.61 -23.10 -3.83
C LEU A 54 -4.72 -22.01 -4.91
N ALA A 55 -3.83 -21.02 -4.88
CA ALA A 55 -3.73 -19.97 -5.90
C ALA A 55 -3.38 -20.56 -7.27
N ARG A 56 -2.51 -21.58 -7.32
CA ARG A 56 -2.17 -22.31 -8.56
C ARG A 56 -3.36 -23.10 -9.12
N LEU A 57 -4.26 -23.60 -8.27
CA LEU A 57 -5.48 -24.26 -8.74
C LEU A 57 -6.36 -23.30 -9.56
N GLY A 58 -6.40 -22.01 -9.22
CA GLY A 58 -7.07 -20.98 -10.01
C GLY A 58 -8.47 -21.40 -10.44
N ARG A 59 -8.72 -21.53 -11.75
CA ARG A 59 -10.03 -21.95 -12.30
C ARG A 59 -10.44 -23.38 -11.92
N TRP A 60 -9.50 -24.26 -11.59
CA TRP A 60 -9.80 -25.63 -11.15
C TRP A 60 -10.43 -25.66 -9.75
N TRP A 61 -10.23 -24.62 -8.94
CA TRP A 61 -10.87 -24.51 -7.63
C TRP A 61 -12.41 -24.58 -7.72
N TYR A 62 -13.00 -23.93 -8.73
CA TYR A 62 -14.45 -23.98 -8.96
C TYR A 62 -14.95 -25.41 -9.24
N LEU A 63 -14.16 -26.21 -9.95
CA LEU A 63 -14.49 -27.61 -10.23
C LEU A 63 -14.40 -28.46 -8.95
N VAL A 64 -13.38 -28.22 -8.11
CA VAL A 64 -13.28 -28.88 -6.80
C VAL A 64 -14.50 -28.55 -5.94
N CYS A 65 -14.89 -27.27 -5.85
CA CYS A 65 -16.07 -26.87 -5.09
C CYS A 65 -17.37 -27.49 -5.65
N ALA A 66 -17.53 -27.52 -6.99
CA ALA A 66 -18.69 -28.15 -7.61
C ALA A 66 -18.78 -29.65 -7.32
N LEU A 67 -17.65 -30.37 -7.39
CA LEU A 67 -17.58 -31.78 -7.05
C LEU A 67 -17.87 -32.04 -5.57
N VAL A 68 -17.32 -31.22 -4.67
CA VAL A 68 -17.57 -31.32 -3.23
C VAL A 68 -19.04 -31.05 -2.91
N CYS A 69 -19.64 -30.00 -3.47
CA CYS A 69 -21.06 -29.70 -3.29
C CYS A 69 -21.96 -30.83 -3.82
N ALA A 70 -21.67 -31.35 -5.01
CA ALA A 70 -22.39 -32.48 -5.57
C ALA A 70 -22.28 -33.73 -4.69
N ALA A 71 -21.08 -34.06 -4.20
CA ALA A 71 -20.85 -35.19 -3.30
C ALA A 71 -21.60 -35.04 -1.96
N LEU A 72 -21.60 -33.84 -1.37
CA LEU A 72 -22.33 -33.55 -0.14
C LEU A 72 -23.85 -33.67 -0.33
N LEU A 73 -24.38 -33.21 -1.47
CA LEU A 73 -25.81 -33.30 -1.77
C LEU A 73 -26.26 -34.74 -2.04
N LEU A 74 -25.38 -35.64 -2.47
CA LEU A 74 -25.69 -37.07 -2.58
C LEU A 74 -25.99 -37.73 -1.22
N LEU A 75 -25.62 -37.10 -0.11
CA LEU A 75 -25.96 -37.56 1.25
C LEU A 75 -27.36 -37.10 1.70
N THR A 76 -28.06 -36.30 0.90
CA THR A 76 -29.40 -35.79 1.19
C THR A 76 -30.47 -36.69 0.56
N PRO A 77 -31.75 -36.61 0.98
CA PRO A 77 -32.82 -37.43 0.39
C PRO A 77 -33.21 -37.04 -1.05
N LEU A 78 -32.43 -36.18 -1.71
CA LEU A 78 -32.65 -35.83 -3.12
C LEU A 78 -32.31 -37.02 -4.01
N PRO A 79 -33.02 -37.20 -5.14
CA PRO A 79 -32.61 -38.17 -6.13
C PRO A 79 -31.23 -37.78 -6.69
N TRP A 80 -30.38 -38.79 -6.95
CA TRP A 80 -28.96 -38.60 -7.28
C TRP A 80 -28.73 -37.62 -8.43
N TRP A 81 -29.59 -37.62 -9.46
CA TRP A 81 -29.47 -36.70 -10.60
C TRP A 81 -29.77 -35.24 -10.23
N ALA A 82 -30.70 -35.00 -9.30
CA ALA A 82 -31.02 -33.66 -8.81
C ALA A 82 -29.90 -33.14 -7.92
N ALA A 83 -29.34 -34.00 -7.06
CA ALA A 83 -28.16 -33.67 -6.26
C ALA A 83 -26.96 -33.26 -7.12
N LEU A 84 -26.70 -33.96 -8.23
CA LEU A 84 -25.65 -33.60 -9.18
C LEU A 84 -25.90 -32.25 -9.86
N LEU A 85 -27.12 -32.01 -10.38
CA LEU A 85 -27.46 -30.76 -11.06
C LEU A 85 -27.39 -29.55 -10.12
N VAL A 86 -27.96 -29.68 -8.91
CA VAL A 86 -27.91 -28.62 -7.90
C VAL A 86 -26.47 -28.38 -7.44
N GLY A 87 -25.68 -29.44 -7.21
CA GLY A 87 -24.27 -29.31 -6.83
C GLY A 87 -23.41 -28.62 -7.90
N LEU A 88 -23.61 -28.97 -9.17
CA LEU A 88 -22.93 -28.34 -10.31
C LEU A 88 -23.34 -26.88 -10.50
N ALA A 89 -24.62 -26.55 -10.30
CA ALA A 89 -25.12 -25.18 -10.43
C ALA A 89 -24.68 -24.27 -9.27
N PHE A 90 -24.64 -24.80 -8.05
CA PHE A 90 -24.31 -24.03 -6.83
C PHE A 90 -22.81 -23.99 -6.52
N GLY A 91 -22.05 -24.99 -6.99
CA GLY A 91 -20.61 -25.10 -6.83
C GLY A 91 -19.80 -23.85 -7.21
N PRO A 92 -20.07 -23.19 -8.35
CA PRO A 92 -19.40 -21.95 -8.72
C PRO A 92 -19.64 -20.79 -7.74
N MET A 93 -20.86 -20.67 -7.19
CA MET A 93 -21.16 -19.66 -6.17
C MET A 93 -20.36 -19.93 -4.89
N VAL A 94 -20.33 -21.18 -4.43
CA VAL A 94 -19.53 -21.60 -3.26
C VAL A 94 -18.03 -21.43 -3.52
N GLY A 95 -17.56 -21.71 -4.73
CA GLY A 95 -16.17 -21.51 -5.15
C GLY A 95 -15.77 -20.04 -5.14
N GLY A 96 -16.65 -19.15 -5.60
CA GLY A 96 -16.44 -17.71 -5.54
C GLY A 96 -16.34 -17.20 -4.09
N PHE A 97 -17.30 -17.58 -3.23
CA PHE A 97 -17.31 -17.17 -1.83
C PHE A 97 -16.13 -17.75 -1.04
N SER A 98 -15.84 -19.05 -1.18
CA SER A 98 -14.72 -19.69 -0.48
C SER A 98 -13.36 -19.19 -0.96
N GLY A 99 -13.21 -18.94 -2.26
CA GLY A 99 -12.00 -18.35 -2.83
C GLY A 99 -11.75 -16.94 -2.30
N ALA A 100 -12.79 -16.09 -2.29
CA ALA A 100 -12.71 -14.74 -1.74
C ALA A 100 -12.41 -14.75 -0.22
N ALA A 101 -13.05 -15.65 0.53
CA ALA A 101 -12.80 -15.81 1.97
C ALA A 101 -11.37 -16.27 2.24
N LEU A 102 -10.87 -17.27 1.49
CA LEU A 102 -9.50 -17.76 1.63
C LEU A 102 -8.47 -16.71 1.22
N ALA A 103 -8.73 -15.92 0.17
CA ALA A 103 -7.88 -14.79 -0.21
C ALA A 103 -7.88 -13.69 0.87
N GLY A 104 -9.03 -13.43 1.50
CA GLY A 104 -9.14 -12.52 2.63
C GLY A 104 -8.33 -12.99 3.84
N ILE A 105 -8.48 -14.26 4.23
CA ILE A 105 -7.71 -14.89 5.31
C ILE A 105 -6.22 -14.91 4.97
N ALA A 106 -5.87 -15.24 3.73
CA ALA A 106 -4.48 -15.23 3.29
C ALA A 106 -3.89 -13.84 3.50
N ARG A 107 -4.55 -12.76 3.05
CA ARG A 107 -4.08 -11.37 3.24
C ARG A 107 -3.94 -10.96 4.71
N THR A 108 -4.83 -11.41 5.59
CA THR A 108 -4.74 -11.08 7.02
C THR A 108 -3.66 -11.88 7.74
N VAL A 109 -3.41 -13.11 7.31
CA VAL A 109 -2.42 -14.03 7.92
C VAL A 109 -1.02 -13.87 7.31
N SER A 110 -0.90 -13.44 6.06
CA SER A 110 0.37 -13.35 5.32
C SER A 110 1.22 -12.14 5.69
N VAL A 111 0.62 -11.11 6.28
CA VAL A 111 1.40 -10.02 6.88
C VAL A 111 1.89 -10.51 8.23
N THR A 112 2.85 -11.43 8.20
CA THR A 112 3.51 -11.94 9.40
C THR A 112 4.35 -10.84 10.02
N ASP A 113 4.61 -10.96 11.32
CA ASP A 113 5.47 -10.01 12.03
C ASP A 113 6.89 -9.95 11.43
N GLU A 114 7.32 -11.01 10.75
CA GLU A 114 8.58 -11.03 9.99
C GLU A 114 8.55 -10.07 8.80
N VAL A 115 7.47 -10.06 8.00
CA VAL A 115 7.34 -9.16 6.85
C VAL A 115 7.22 -7.71 7.32
N ARG A 116 6.43 -7.46 8.39
CA ARG A 116 6.37 -6.13 9.02
C ARG A 116 7.72 -5.73 9.61
N GLY A 117 8.42 -6.67 10.23
CA GLY A 117 9.75 -6.48 10.80
C GLY A 117 10.78 -6.11 9.73
N ALA A 118 10.77 -6.81 8.59
CA ALA A 118 11.62 -6.53 7.44
C ALA A 118 11.30 -5.16 6.83
N ALA A 119 10.03 -4.81 6.67
CA ALA A 119 9.62 -3.49 6.20
C ALA A 119 10.03 -2.36 7.16
N ARG A 120 9.92 -2.59 8.48
CA ARG A 120 10.42 -1.66 9.51
C ARG A 120 11.95 -1.53 9.44
N ALA A 121 12.67 -2.63 9.34
CA ALA A 121 14.13 -2.62 9.21
C ALA A 121 14.58 -1.90 7.93
N ALA A 122 13.89 -2.11 6.81
CA ALA A 122 14.15 -1.41 5.56
C ALA A 122 13.88 0.10 5.70
N ARG A 123 12.78 0.51 6.34
CA ARG A 123 12.53 1.92 6.66
C ARG A 123 13.67 2.53 7.45
N THR A 124 14.09 1.88 8.54
CA THR A 124 15.19 2.39 9.36
C THR A 124 16.52 2.49 8.59
N ALA A 125 16.82 1.48 7.76
CA ALA A 125 18.07 1.44 7.00
C ALA A 125 18.12 2.48 5.87
N GLU A 126 17.01 2.69 5.16
CA GLU A 126 16.96 3.56 3.98
C GLU A 126 16.56 5.01 4.30
N HIS A 127 16.08 5.27 5.53
CA HIS A 127 15.64 6.59 6.01
C HIS A 127 16.60 7.77 5.74
N PRO A 128 17.94 7.62 5.77
CA PRO A 128 18.85 8.71 5.41
C PRO A 128 18.75 9.16 3.94
N PHE A 129 18.24 8.29 3.06
CA PHE A 129 18.20 8.49 1.62
C PHE A 129 16.79 8.67 1.08
N VAL A 130 15.80 7.96 1.65
CA VAL A 130 14.40 7.99 1.21
C VAL A 130 13.46 7.90 2.40
N ARG A 131 12.37 8.65 2.39
CA ARG A 131 11.30 8.62 3.41
C ARG A 131 9.92 8.44 2.80
N THR A 132 8.96 8.07 3.63
CA THR A 132 7.54 8.05 3.26
C THR A 132 6.89 9.42 3.50
N VAL A 133 6.05 9.87 2.58
CA VAL A 133 5.32 11.15 2.69
C VAL A 133 3.83 10.88 2.86
N LEU A 134 3.19 11.61 3.77
CA LEU A 134 1.73 11.62 3.92
C LEU A 134 1.10 12.39 2.76
N ASP A 135 -0.06 11.95 2.28
CA ASP A 135 -0.71 12.52 1.09
C ASP A 135 -0.90 14.06 1.19
N GLY A 136 -1.35 14.56 2.34
CA GLY A 136 -1.51 16.01 2.56
C GLY A 136 -0.20 16.80 2.48
N THR A 137 0.90 16.25 2.99
CA THR A 137 2.25 16.87 2.88
C THR A 137 2.69 16.95 1.43
N ALA A 138 2.46 15.89 0.66
CA ALA A 138 2.83 15.85 -0.74
C ALA A 138 2.02 16.80 -1.61
N GLU A 139 0.71 16.93 -1.35
CA GLU A 139 -0.15 17.90 -2.03
C GLU A 139 0.33 19.32 -1.78
N MET A 140 0.59 19.70 -0.52
CA MET A 140 1.15 21.02 -0.19
C MET A 140 2.47 21.27 -0.92
N VAL A 141 3.40 20.33 -0.86
CA VAL A 141 4.70 20.46 -1.53
C VAL A 141 4.56 20.64 -3.04
N ARG A 142 3.69 19.86 -3.70
CA ARG A 142 3.44 20.01 -5.14
C ARG A 142 2.84 21.37 -5.47
N ASP A 143 1.90 21.84 -4.65
CA ASP A 143 1.27 23.16 -4.82
C ASP A 143 2.29 24.30 -4.64
N ILE A 144 3.20 24.21 -3.68
CA ILE A 144 4.33 25.17 -3.53
C ILE A 144 5.17 25.19 -4.81
N VAL A 145 5.58 24.02 -5.31
CA VAL A 145 6.43 23.90 -6.51
C VAL A 145 5.72 24.42 -7.77
N GLU A 146 4.40 24.25 -7.86
CA GLU A 146 3.59 24.76 -8.97
C GLU A 146 3.45 26.29 -8.93
N ARG A 147 3.24 26.87 -7.74
CA ARG A 147 3.04 28.32 -7.58
C ARG A 147 4.33 29.12 -7.54
N ALA A 148 5.37 28.57 -6.92
CA ALA A 148 6.66 29.22 -6.72
C ALA A 148 7.81 28.25 -7.07
N PRO A 149 8.09 28.02 -8.38
CA PRO A 149 9.15 27.10 -8.82
C PRO A 149 10.54 27.47 -8.32
N ASP A 150 10.80 28.76 -8.06
CA ASP A 150 12.04 29.27 -7.46
C ASP A 150 12.26 28.77 -6.02
N ARG A 151 11.18 28.37 -5.33
CA ARG A 151 11.21 27.79 -3.98
C ARG A 151 11.18 26.26 -3.96
N ALA A 152 11.32 25.59 -5.11
CA ALA A 152 11.20 24.13 -5.18
C ALA A 152 12.23 23.39 -4.29
N ALA A 153 13.45 23.91 -4.17
CA ALA A 153 14.48 23.32 -3.31
C ALA A 153 14.14 23.47 -1.81
N GLU A 154 13.54 24.59 -1.43
CA GLU A 154 13.08 24.81 -0.05
C GLU A 154 11.88 23.92 0.27
N ALA A 155 10.91 23.82 -0.65
CA ALA A 155 9.78 22.91 -0.54
C ALA A 155 10.22 21.44 -0.41
N HIS A 156 11.27 21.05 -1.15
CA HIS A 156 11.89 19.73 -1.03
C HIS A 156 12.47 19.50 0.37
N ALA A 157 13.29 20.43 0.87
CA ALA A 157 13.89 20.31 2.20
C ALA A 157 12.82 20.24 3.30
N ARG A 158 11.80 21.12 3.26
CA ARG A 158 10.70 21.12 4.24
C ARG A 158 9.83 19.88 4.14
N GLY A 159 9.51 19.44 2.92
CA GLY A 159 8.78 18.19 2.69
C GLY A 159 9.54 16.97 3.24
N TRP A 160 10.87 16.96 3.12
CA TRP A 160 11.73 15.93 3.69
C TRP A 160 11.74 15.94 5.21
N ASP A 161 11.79 17.13 5.83
CA ASP A 161 11.78 17.28 7.29
C ASP A 161 10.45 16.79 7.91
N VAL A 162 9.33 16.96 7.20
CA VAL A 162 8.00 16.47 7.61
C VAL A 162 7.80 14.99 7.28
N ALA A 163 8.57 14.42 6.35
CA ALA A 163 8.44 13.03 5.95
C ALA A 163 8.76 12.09 7.12
N VAL A 164 7.92 11.08 7.30
CA VAL A 164 7.95 10.20 8.46
C VAL A 164 8.74 8.92 8.18
N MET A 165 9.34 8.34 9.21
CA MET A 165 9.95 7.01 9.12
C MET A 165 8.85 5.92 9.13
N HIS A 166 7.81 6.09 9.94
CA HIS A 166 6.64 5.23 10.01
C HIS A 166 5.31 6.04 9.94
N PRO A 167 4.23 5.49 9.35
CA PRO A 167 2.92 6.14 9.28
C PRO A 167 2.32 6.50 10.66
N ASP A 168 2.72 5.75 11.69
CA ASP A 168 2.24 5.95 13.06
C ASP A 168 3.16 6.87 13.88
N ASP A 169 4.28 7.33 13.29
CA ASP A 169 5.17 8.26 13.99
C ASP A 169 4.47 9.61 14.15
N PRO A 170 4.63 10.27 15.32
CA PRO A 170 4.13 11.63 15.48
C PRO A 170 4.86 12.53 14.47
N VAL A 171 4.08 13.34 13.76
CA VAL A 171 4.64 14.37 12.89
C VAL A 171 5.37 15.40 13.75
N ASP A 172 6.57 15.79 13.33
CA ASP A 172 7.31 16.88 13.95
C ASP A 172 6.55 18.19 13.72
N GLU A 173 5.83 18.64 14.75
CA GLU A 173 4.97 19.84 14.70
C GLU A 173 5.75 21.09 14.22
N PRO A 174 6.96 21.41 14.73
CA PRO A 174 7.80 22.45 14.17
C PRO A 174 8.08 22.33 12.67
N ALA A 175 8.43 21.14 12.19
CA ALA A 175 8.69 20.93 10.76
C ALA A 175 7.42 21.12 9.91
N ALA A 176 6.28 20.59 10.39
CA ALA A 176 4.99 20.74 9.73
C ALA A 176 4.55 22.20 9.68
N ALA A 177 4.69 22.93 10.79
CA ALA A 177 4.39 24.36 10.85
C ALA A 177 5.24 25.15 9.84
N ALA A 178 6.54 24.86 9.73
CA ALA A 178 7.41 25.52 8.78
C ALA A 178 7.02 25.25 7.31
N LEU A 179 6.54 24.03 6.99
CA LEU A 179 6.01 23.72 5.66
C LEU A 179 4.70 24.48 5.38
N VAL A 180 3.82 24.56 6.37
CA VAL A 180 2.56 25.33 6.26
C VAL A 180 2.85 26.81 6.07
N ASP A 181 3.76 27.40 6.85
CA ASP A 181 4.15 28.81 6.71
C ASP A 181 4.72 29.09 5.31
N LEU A 182 5.53 28.17 4.77
CA LEU A 182 6.05 28.27 3.40
C LEU A 182 4.92 28.23 2.37
N TRP A 183 3.94 27.34 2.57
CA TRP A 183 2.81 27.19 1.68
C TRP A 183 1.88 28.42 1.69
N GLU A 184 1.54 28.94 2.88
CA GLU A 184 0.78 30.18 3.04
C GLU A 184 1.51 31.37 2.39
N ALA A 185 2.84 31.45 2.53
CA ALA A 185 3.64 32.50 1.89
C ALA A 185 3.61 32.46 0.34
N THR A 186 3.23 31.32 -0.26
CA THR A 186 3.00 31.20 -1.71
C THR A 186 1.53 31.43 -2.12
N GLY A 187 0.70 31.91 -1.19
CA GLY A 187 -0.73 32.14 -1.40
C GLY A 187 -1.59 30.88 -1.28
N GLY A 188 -1.05 29.80 -0.69
CA GLY A 188 -1.80 28.59 -0.34
C GLY A 188 -3.02 28.91 0.53
N VAL A 189 -4.15 28.26 0.26
CA VAL A 189 -5.37 28.39 1.09
C VAL A 189 -5.68 27.02 1.65
N LEU A 190 -5.61 26.86 2.99
CA LEU A 190 -5.86 25.58 3.69
C LEU A 190 -7.12 24.93 3.11
N PRO A 191 -7.06 23.67 2.63
CA PRO A 191 -8.28 22.97 2.26
C PRO A 191 -9.20 22.95 3.50
N GLU A 192 -10.46 23.30 3.30
CA GLU A 192 -11.48 23.32 4.37
C GLU A 192 -11.49 21.94 5.06
N GLY A 193 -10.92 21.85 6.27
CA GLY A 193 -10.83 20.60 7.03
C GLY A 193 -9.55 20.38 7.84
N LEU A 194 -8.45 21.08 7.53
CA LEU A 194 -7.18 21.01 8.28
C LEU A 194 -6.97 22.20 9.24
N GLY A 195 -8.06 22.78 9.75
CA GLY A 195 -8.00 23.93 10.66
C GLY A 195 -7.21 23.60 11.92
N ARG A 196 -6.26 24.47 12.28
CA ARG A 196 -5.48 24.43 13.54
C ARG A 196 -6.43 24.13 14.71
N THR A 197 -6.39 22.90 15.23
CA THR A 197 -6.93 22.60 16.56
C THR A 197 -6.05 23.34 17.55
N THR A 198 -6.51 24.51 17.98
CA THR A 198 -5.94 25.31 19.07
C THR A 198 -6.06 24.60 20.40
#